data_AF-A0A918HYC5-F1
#
_entry.id   AF-A0A918HYC5-F1
#
_cell.length_a   1.000
_cell.length_b   1.000
_cell.length_c   1.000
_cell.angle_alpha   90.00
_cell.angle_beta   90.00
_cell.angle_gamma   90.00
#
_symmetry.space_group_name_H-M   'P 1'
#
loop_
_entity.id
_entity.type
_entity.pdbx_description
1 polymer ?
#
loop_
_entity_poly.entity_id
_entity_poly.type
_entity_poly.pdbx_seq_one_letter_code
_entity_poly.pdbx_strand_id
1 'polypeptide(L)'
;MDDTELTEGIDACAAPDRFVRLRLAAYDAAADAGISWALKAQRPRRAEIRIARELHQDIQAARAAWSTPETHDEPWPQLVRRLHSLLHISHLIRALLETGGTDDLDAELVQALRTAAVMCGGFDRPLTELEDSLRDPPRDDGPDRGTGRAADPGLLAVASRHALTALLLLDKQLLSKIAACESAAQ
;
A
#
# COMPACT_ATOMS: atom_id res chain seq x y z
N MET A 1 -51.40 14.39 -5.05
CA MET A 1 -50.03 14.94 -5.05
C MET A 1 -49.60 14.91 -3.61
N ASP A 2 -48.64 14.04 -3.30
CA ASP A 2 -47.71 14.14 -2.17
C ASP A 2 -46.49 13.28 -2.55
N ASP A 3 -45.69 13.85 -3.45
CA ASP A 3 -44.38 13.35 -3.89
C ASP A 3 -43.33 13.68 -2.82
N THR A 4 -43.39 13.03 -1.65
CA THR A 4 -42.45 13.28 -0.55
C THR A 4 -41.87 12.02 0.10
N GLU A 5 -41.99 10.85 -0.53
CA GLU A 5 -41.18 9.67 -0.19
C GLU A 5 -40.16 9.44 -1.31
N LEU A 6 -38.98 10.06 -1.27
CA LEU A 6 -37.83 9.62 -2.11
C LEU A 6 -36.46 10.21 -1.74
N THR A 7 -36.26 10.85 -0.58
CA THR A 7 -34.96 11.52 -0.29
C THR A 7 -34.41 11.37 1.13
N GLU A 8 -34.79 10.35 1.89
CA GLU A 8 -34.16 10.03 3.19
C GLU A 8 -33.32 8.74 3.17
N GLY A 9 -32.64 8.47 2.05
CA GLY A 9 -31.86 7.24 1.87
C GLY A 9 -30.37 7.40 1.56
N ILE A 10 -29.84 8.63 1.52
CA ILE A 10 -28.48 8.86 0.98
C ILE A 10 -27.66 9.82 1.85
N ASP A 11 -27.68 9.65 3.18
CA ASP A 11 -26.83 10.51 4.04
C ASP A 11 -26.21 9.82 5.25
N ALA A 12 -25.81 8.55 5.08
CA ALA A 12 -24.89 7.89 6.00
C ALA A 12 -23.92 6.98 5.24
N CYS A 13 -23.20 7.54 4.27
CA CYS A 13 -21.92 6.95 3.87
C CYS A 13 -21.01 7.01 5.11
N ALA A 14 -21.02 5.94 5.92
CA ALA A 14 -20.05 5.72 6.97
C ALA A 14 -18.67 6.10 6.42
N ALA A 15 -18.00 7.05 7.08
CA ALA A 15 -16.73 7.59 6.62
C ALA A 15 -15.83 6.43 6.19
N PRO A 16 -15.35 6.38 4.92
CA PRO A 16 -14.64 5.21 4.46
C PRO A 16 -13.45 4.98 5.37
N ASP A 17 -13.35 3.73 5.82
CA ASP A 17 -12.27 3.24 6.68
C ASP A 17 -10.96 3.88 6.21
N ARG A 18 -10.14 4.37 7.16
CA ARG A 18 -8.90 5.09 6.86
C ARG A 18 -8.04 4.30 5.87
N PHE A 19 -8.02 2.97 5.97
CA PHE A 19 -7.32 2.11 5.02
C PHE A 19 -7.94 2.17 3.62
N VAL A 20 -9.27 2.11 3.50
CA VAL A 20 -9.98 2.20 2.20
C VAL A 20 -9.66 3.53 1.50
N ARG A 21 -9.64 4.64 2.24
CA ARG A 21 -9.25 5.95 1.68
C ARG A 21 -7.81 5.98 1.20
N LEU A 22 -6.88 5.47 2.02
CA LEU A 22 -5.46 5.41 1.65
C LEU A 22 -5.23 4.51 0.43
N ARG A 23 -5.94 3.38 0.36
CA ARG A 23 -5.93 2.46 -0.77
C ARG A 23 -6.38 3.17 -2.05
N LEU A 24 -7.57 3.80 -2.03
CA LEU A 24 -8.11 4.50 -3.20
C LEU A 24 -7.17 5.62 -3.65
N ALA A 25 -6.68 6.44 -2.72
CA ALA A 25 -5.71 7.48 -3.03
C ALA A 25 -4.43 6.91 -3.67
N ALA A 26 -3.92 5.76 -3.21
CA ALA A 26 -2.74 5.12 -3.79
C ALA A 26 -3.01 4.59 -5.21
N TYR A 27 -4.21 4.05 -5.47
CA TYR A 27 -4.61 3.65 -6.82
C TYR A 27 -4.71 4.84 -7.76
N ASP A 28 -5.43 5.88 -7.34
CA ASP A 28 -5.63 7.08 -8.15
C ASP A 28 -4.29 7.75 -8.45
N ALA A 29 -3.43 7.91 -7.45
CA ALA A 29 -2.10 8.49 -7.66
C ALA A 29 -1.21 7.66 -8.60
N ALA A 30 -1.26 6.33 -8.50
CA ALA A 30 -0.51 5.46 -9.42
C ALA A 30 -1.07 5.51 -10.85
N ALA A 31 -2.40 5.59 -10.99
CA ALA A 31 -3.06 5.71 -12.29
C ALA A 31 -2.77 7.07 -12.94
N ASP A 32 -2.92 8.16 -12.20
CA ASP A 32 -2.65 9.53 -12.65
C ASP A 32 -1.19 9.69 -13.07
N ALA A 33 -0.25 9.14 -12.30
CA ALA A 33 1.16 9.11 -12.66
C ALA A 33 1.40 8.35 -13.97
N GLY A 34 0.80 7.17 -14.12
CA GLY A 34 0.88 6.38 -15.37
C GLY A 34 0.33 7.13 -16.59
N ILE A 35 -0.83 7.79 -16.45
CA ILE A 35 -1.45 8.61 -17.51
C ILE A 35 -0.55 9.80 -17.85
N SER A 36 -0.10 10.54 -16.83
CA SER A 36 0.77 11.71 -16.99
C SER A 36 2.06 11.35 -17.73
N TRP A 37 2.71 10.23 -17.37
CA TRP A 37 3.93 9.78 -18.04
C TRP A 37 3.70 9.33 -19.49
N ALA A 38 2.60 8.62 -19.75
CA ALA A 38 2.22 8.23 -21.10
C ALA A 38 2.02 9.46 -22.01
N LEU A 39 1.45 10.55 -21.47
CA LEU A 39 1.22 11.79 -22.20
C LEU A 39 2.47 12.65 -22.35
N LYS A 40 3.33 12.72 -21.33
CA LYS A 40 4.52 13.59 -21.32
C LYS A 40 5.64 13.11 -22.24
N ALA A 41 5.66 11.83 -22.61
CA ALA A 41 6.71 11.20 -23.45
C ALA A 41 8.15 11.56 -23.02
N GLN A 42 8.35 11.89 -21.75
CA GLN A 42 9.62 12.38 -21.23
C GLN A 42 10.51 11.19 -20.88
N ARG A 43 11.77 11.23 -21.33
CA ARG A 43 12.76 10.21 -20.96
C ARG A 43 12.92 10.15 -19.44
N PRO A 44 12.88 8.94 -18.83
CA PRO A 44 13.04 8.80 -17.41
C PRO A 44 14.44 9.26 -16.99
N ARG A 45 14.50 10.00 -15.89
CA ARG A 45 15.77 10.47 -15.33
C ARG A 45 16.49 9.32 -14.62
N ARG A 46 17.81 9.47 -14.42
CA ARG A 46 18.62 8.44 -13.74
C ARG A 46 18.10 8.10 -12.34
N ALA A 47 17.65 9.10 -11.58
CA ALA A 47 17.07 8.91 -10.25
C ALA A 47 15.78 8.08 -10.31
N GLU A 48 14.91 8.33 -11.29
CA GLU A 48 13.66 7.58 -11.49
C GLU A 48 13.92 6.11 -11.86
N ILE A 49 14.91 5.86 -12.74
CA ILE A 49 15.32 4.50 -13.10
C ILE A 49 15.86 3.74 -11.88
N ARG A 50 16.68 4.40 -11.06
CA ARG A 50 17.21 3.83 -9.81
C ARG A 50 16.07 3.45 -8.87
N ILE A 51 15.17 4.38 -8.59
CA ILE A 51 13.99 4.17 -7.74
C ILE A 51 13.16 2.99 -8.25
N ALA A 52 12.86 2.95 -9.54
CA ALA A 52 12.07 1.87 -10.13
C ALA A 52 12.74 0.50 -9.95
N ARG A 53 14.06 0.40 -10.16
CA ARG A 53 14.78 -0.87 -10.01
C ARG A 53 14.84 -1.35 -8.57
N GLU A 54 15.14 -0.46 -7.64
CA GLU A 54 15.20 -0.79 -6.21
C GLU A 54 13.82 -1.19 -5.70
N LEU A 55 12.80 -0.38 -5.98
CA LEU A 55 11.43 -0.67 -5.55
C LEU A 55 10.86 -1.94 -6.19
N HIS A 56 11.19 -2.23 -7.45
CA HIS A 56 10.75 -3.44 -8.14
C HIS A 56 11.18 -4.71 -7.40
N GLN A 57 12.45 -4.77 -6.95
CA GLN A 57 12.98 -5.95 -6.27
C GLN A 57 12.19 -6.27 -5.00
N ASP A 58 11.94 -5.25 -4.17
CA ASP A 58 11.18 -5.42 -2.93
C ASP A 58 9.70 -5.71 -3.16
N ILE A 59 9.07 -5.10 -4.17
CA ILE A 59 7.68 -5.39 -4.52
C ILE A 59 7.52 -6.83 -5.02
N GLN A 60 8.45 -7.35 -5.83
CA GLN A 60 8.39 -8.74 -6.28
C GLN A 60 8.69 -9.72 -5.13
N ALA A 61 9.60 -9.38 -4.21
CA ALA A 61 9.84 -10.16 -3.00
C ALA A 61 8.58 -10.22 -2.12
N ALA A 62 7.91 -9.09 -1.93
CA ALA A 62 6.62 -9.01 -1.23
C ALA A 62 5.58 -9.89 -1.93
N ARG A 63 5.44 -9.79 -3.25
CA ARG A 63 4.52 -10.61 -4.04
C ARG A 63 4.79 -12.11 -3.86
N ALA A 64 6.05 -12.53 -3.85
CA ALA A 64 6.40 -13.94 -3.65
C ALA A 64 5.96 -14.46 -2.26
N ALA A 65 6.03 -13.62 -1.22
CA ALA A 65 5.54 -13.96 0.12
C ALA A 65 4.01 -14.16 0.17
N TRP A 66 3.26 -13.60 -0.78
CA TRP A 66 1.82 -13.81 -0.93
C TRP A 66 1.46 -15.05 -1.76
N SER A 67 2.37 -15.53 -2.61
CA SER A 67 2.19 -16.75 -3.40
C SER A 67 2.46 -18.03 -2.60
N THR A 68 2.94 -17.91 -1.36
CA THR A 68 3.17 -19.06 -0.48
C THR A 68 1.83 -19.56 0.05
N PRO A 69 1.49 -20.85 -0.10
CA PRO A 69 0.22 -21.40 0.38
C PRO A 69 0.05 -21.18 1.89
N GLU A 70 -1.16 -20.79 2.28
CA GLU A 70 -1.54 -20.75 3.70
C GLU A 70 -1.66 -22.20 4.19
N THR A 71 -0.78 -22.58 5.10
CA THR A 71 -0.86 -23.89 5.78
C THR A 71 -1.98 -23.84 6.81
N HIS A 72 -2.84 -24.85 6.82
CA HIS A 72 -4.06 -24.89 7.65
C HIS A 72 -3.84 -24.79 9.16
N ASP A 73 -2.60 -24.85 9.64
CA ASP A 73 -2.28 -24.88 11.07
C ASP A 73 -1.82 -23.54 11.68
N GLU A 74 -1.63 -22.47 10.90
CA GLU A 74 -1.22 -21.19 11.49
C GLU A 74 -1.80 -19.98 10.74
N PRO A 75 -2.70 -19.21 11.37
CA PRO A 75 -3.16 -17.99 10.76
C PRO A 75 -2.15 -16.82 10.85
N TRP A 76 -1.05 -16.89 11.64
CA TRP A 76 -0.32 -15.67 12.05
C TRP A 76 1.22 -15.53 12.00
N PRO A 77 2.03 -16.43 11.43
CA PRO A 77 3.40 -16.05 11.04
C PRO A 77 3.51 -15.49 9.62
N GLN A 78 2.70 -15.99 8.68
CA GLN A 78 2.76 -15.52 7.29
C GLN A 78 2.24 -14.09 7.14
N LEU A 79 1.16 -13.74 7.84
CA LEU A 79 0.60 -12.40 7.77
C LEU A 79 1.49 -11.36 8.43
N VAL A 80 2.10 -11.68 9.58
CA VAL A 80 3.18 -10.87 10.19
C VAL A 80 4.29 -10.60 9.17
N ARG A 81 4.79 -11.63 8.48
CA ARG A 81 5.81 -11.47 7.42
C ARG A 81 5.35 -10.59 6.27
N ARG A 82 4.10 -10.74 5.81
CA ARG A 82 3.51 -9.92 4.74
C ARG A 82 3.41 -8.44 5.17
N LEU A 83 3.00 -8.17 6.41
CA LEU A 83 2.91 -6.81 6.95
C LEU A 83 4.29 -6.17 7.13
N HIS A 84 5.28 -6.92 7.64
CA HIS A 84 6.68 -6.47 7.69
C HIS A 84 7.22 -6.10 6.32
N SER A 85 6.92 -6.89 5.29
CA SER A 85 7.33 -6.58 3.92
C SER A 85 6.73 -5.27 3.41
N LEU A 86 5.45 -4.99 3.71
CA LEU A 86 4.82 -3.71 3.35
C LEU A 86 5.44 -2.53 4.12
N LEU A 87 5.73 -2.69 5.42
CA LEU A 87 6.42 -1.65 6.20
C LEU A 87 7.84 -1.40 5.71
N HIS A 88 8.56 -2.46 5.33
CA HIS A 88 9.87 -2.33 4.72
C HIS A 88 9.80 -1.48 3.45
N ILE A 89 8.85 -1.76 2.55
CA ILE A 89 8.63 -0.97 1.33
C ILE A 89 8.28 0.50 1.67
N SER A 90 7.47 0.74 2.72
CA SER A 90 7.18 2.11 3.19
C SER A 90 8.46 2.87 3.55
N HIS A 91 9.34 2.25 4.33
CA HIS A 91 10.62 2.84 4.74
C HIS A 91 11.57 3.05 3.56
N LEU A 92 11.65 2.07 2.65
CA LEU A 92 12.44 2.17 1.44
C LEU A 92 12.00 3.38 0.59
N ILE A 93 10.69 3.53 0.35
CA ILE A 93 10.18 4.65 -0.45
C ILE A 93 10.54 5.99 0.21
N ARG A 94 10.42 6.11 1.54
CA ARG A 94 10.82 7.34 2.25
C ARG A 94 12.31 7.64 2.08
N ALA A 95 13.17 6.63 2.31
CA ALA A 95 14.61 6.77 2.15
C ALA A 95 15.00 7.14 0.71
N LEU A 96 14.33 6.56 -0.28
CA LEU A 96 14.54 6.87 -1.70
C LEU A 96 14.17 8.32 -2.05
N LEU A 97 13.08 8.84 -1.47
CA LEU A 97 12.66 10.23 -1.65
C LEU A 97 13.60 11.22 -0.95
N GLU A 98 14.14 10.86 0.21
CA GLU A 98 15.09 11.69 0.98
C GLU A 98 16.47 11.75 0.31
N THR A 99 16.98 10.62 -0.18
CA THR A 99 18.30 10.53 -0.83
C THR A 99 18.31 11.00 -2.28
N GLY A 100 17.14 11.03 -2.94
CA GLY A 100 17.01 11.37 -4.35
C GLY A 100 17.03 12.86 -4.66
N GLY A 101 16.76 13.73 -3.69
CA GLY A 101 16.46 15.15 -3.95
C GLY A 101 15.19 15.28 -4.79
N THR A 102 14.07 15.63 -4.16
CA THR A 102 12.74 15.63 -4.82
C THR A 102 12.64 16.55 -6.04
N ASP A 103 13.57 17.51 -6.18
CA ASP A 103 13.60 18.47 -7.28
C ASP A 103 14.01 17.84 -8.62
N ASP A 104 14.67 16.67 -8.61
CA ASP A 104 15.04 15.94 -9.81
C ASP A 104 14.04 14.82 -10.18
N LEU A 105 12.88 14.77 -9.50
CA LEU A 105 11.84 13.76 -9.73
C LEU A 105 10.57 14.42 -10.29
N ASP A 106 9.85 13.69 -11.14
CA ASP A 106 8.51 14.08 -11.58
C ASP A 106 7.57 14.21 -10.37
N ALA A 107 6.78 15.29 -10.31
CA ALA A 107 5.97 15.59 -9.13
C ALA A 107 4.89 14.52 -8.89
N GLU A 108 4.33 13.97 -9.95
CA GLU A 108 3.35 12.89 -9.90
C GLU A 108 4.00 11.57 -9.45
N LEU A 109 5.26 11.31 -9.81
CA LEU A 109 6.03 10.21 -9.23
C LEU A 109 6.20 10.38 -7.71
N VAL A 110 6.64 11.56 -7.29
CA VAL A 110 6.83 11.86 -5.86
C VAL A 110 5.52 11.68 -5.10
N GLN A 111 4.40 12.15 -5.66
CA GLN A 111 3.09 12.02 -5.03
C GLN A 111 2.62 10.56 -4.96
N ALA A 112 2.78 9.78 -6.03
CA ALA A 112 2.43 8.36 -6.05
C ALA A 112 3.25 7.57 -5.02
N LEU A 113 4.57 7.82 -4.96
CA LEU A 113 5.47 7.21 -3.98
C LEU A 113 5.08 7.58 -2.54
N ARG A 114 4.85 8.87 -2.25
CA ARG A 114 4.42 9.32 -0.92
C ARG A 114 3.11 8.66 -0.50
N THR A 115 2.15 8.58 -1.41
CA THR A 115 0.85 7.97 -1.13
C THR A 115 0.98 6.48 -0.85
N ALA A 116 1.78 5.76 -1.65
CA ALA A 116 2.10 4.36 -1.42
C ALA A 116 2.79 4.14 -0.06
N ALA A 117 3.74 5.00 0.30
CA ALA A 117 4.43 4.93 1.59
C ALA A 117 3.49 5.16 2.77
N VAL A 118 2.56 6.11 2.69
CA VAL A 118 1.56 6.36 3.74
C VAL A 118 0.61 5.17 3.88
N MET A 119 0.13 4.63 2.76
CA MET A 119 -0.74 3.45 2.76
C MET A 119 -0.06 2.25 3.43
N CYS A 120 1.18 1.93 3.02
CA CYS A 120 1.92 0.81 3.58
C CYS A 120 2.34 1.04 5.04
N GLY A 121 2.69 2.28 5.40
CA GLY A 121 3.02 2.64 6.78
C GLY A 121 1.81 2.60 7.73
N GLY A 122 0.59 2.56 7.19
CA GLY A 122 -0.64 2.42 7.98
C GLY A 122 -0.74 1.10 8.76
N PHE A 123 0.09 0.10 8.43
CA PHE A 123 0.13 -1.19 9.11
C PHE A 123 1.03 -1.26 10.34
N ASP A 124 1.79 -0.21 10.66
CA ASP A 124 2.78 -0.22 11.75
C ASP A 124 2.14 -0.59 13.09
N ARG A 125 1.14 0.18 13.50
CA ARG A 125 0.40 -0.07 14.74
C ARG A 125 -0.35 -1.41 14.73
N PRO A 126 -1.14 -1.78 13.70
CA PRO A 126 -1.76 -3.10 13.65
C PRO A 126 -0.77 -4.27 13.70
N LEU A 127 0.43 -4.12 13.14
CA LEU A 127 1.47 -5.11 13.22
C LEU A 127 2.01 -5.23 14.64
N THR A 128 2.30 -4.12 15.31
CA THR A 128 2.73 -4.14 16.72
C THR A 128 1.69 -4.80 17.61
N GLU A 129 0.41 -4.42 17.49
CA GLU A 129 -0.69 -5.02 18.26
C GLU A 129 -0.81 -6.53 18.01
N LEU A 130 -0.59 -6.95 16.77
CA LEU A 130 -0.58 -8.35 16.39
C LEU A 130 0.63 -9.12 16.97
N GLU A 131 1.84 -8.56 16.89
CA GLU A 131 3.04 -9.16 17.46
C GLU A 131 2.96 -9.30 18.98
N ASP A 132 2.39 -8.29 19.66
CA ASP A 132 2.16 -8.33 21.10
C ASP A 132 1.15 -9.44 21.46
N SER A 133 0.09 -9.61 20.67
CA SER A 133 -0.88 -10.70 20.88
C SER A 133 -0.29 -12.11 20.70
N LEU A 134 0.74 -12.25 19.87
CA LEU A 134 1.47 -13.50 19.68
C LEU A 134 2.48 -13.76 20.81
N ARG A 135 3.04 -12.71 21.41
CA ARG A 135 4.01 -12.80 22.50
C ARG A 135 3.33 -13.11 23.83
N ASP A 136 2.20 -12.46 24.11
CA ASP A 136 1.42 -12.61 25.34
C ASP A 136 0.06 -13.24 25.02
N PRO A 137 -0.02 -14.58 24.86
CA PRO A 137 -1.32 -15.24 24.69
C PRO A 137 -2.19 -14.92 25.92
N PRO A 138 -3.51 -14.71 25.72
CA PRO A 138 -4.38 -14.25 26.80
C PRO A 138 -4.29 -15.21 27.98
N ARG A 139 -3.76 -14.70 29.10
CA ARG A 139 -3.92 -15.34 30.40
C ARG A 139 -5.37 -15.20 30.79
N ASP A 140 -5.96 -16.29 31.28
CA ASP A 140 -7.37 -16.45 31.66
C ASP A 140 -7.73 -15.63 32.92
N ASP A 141 -7.42 -14.33 32.92
CA ASP A 141 -7.58 -13.41 34.04
C ASP A 141 -8.59 -12.31 33.68
N GLY A 142 -9.88 -12.66 33.81
CA GLY A 142 -10.96 -11.72 34.16
C GLY A 142 -11.56 -10.83 33.04
N PRO A 143 -12.87 -10.55 33.08
CA PRO A 143 -13.61 -9.87 32.02
C PRO A 143 -13.46 -8.34 32.07
N ASP A 144 -12.24 -7.80 32.21
CA ASP A 144 -12.07 -6.35 32.37
C ASP A 144 -10.72 -5.77 31.87
N ARG A 145 -10.18 -6.29 30.74
CA ARG A 145 -9.14 -5.57 29.99
C ARG A 145 -9.76 -4.75 28.87
N GLY A 146 -9.69 -3.44 29.10
CA GLY A 146 -10.01 -2.28 28.28
C GLY A 146 -10.29 -2.47 26.79
N THR A 147 -11.23 -1.65 26.34
CA THR A 147 -11.73 -1.32 25.00
C THR A 147 -10.65 -0.95 23.96
N GLY A 148 -9.62 -1.75 23.79
CA GLY A 148 -8.74 -1.74 22.62
C GLY A 148 -9.23 -2.83 21.68
N ARG A 149 -10.11 -2.48 20.72
CA ARG A 149 -10.56 -3.43 19.70
C ARG A 149 -9.34 -3.84 18.87
N ALA A 150 -8.72 -4.97 19.20
CA ALA A 150 -7.60 -5.53 18.44
C ALA A 150 -7.97 -5.57 16.95
N ALA A 151 -7.03 -5.16 16.09
CA ALA A 151 -7.26 -5.12 14.65
C ALA A 151 -7.64 -6.52 14.15
N ASP A 152 -8.76 -6.64 13.45
CA ASP A 152 -9.28 -7.93 12.99
C ASP A 152 -8.28 -8.60 12.02
N PRO A 153 -7.73 -9.76 12.40
CA PRO A 153 -7.03 -10.70 11.56
C PRO A 153 -7.39 -10.73 10.07
N GLY A 154 -8.66 -11.01 9.76
CA GLY A 154 -9.13 -11.17 8.39
C GLY A 154 -9.15 -9.85 7.63
N LEU A 155 -9.49 -8.76 8.31
CA LEU A 155 -9.45 -7.43 7.71
C LEU A 155 -8.02 -6.98 7.39
N LEU A 156 -7.05 -7.29 8.24
CA LEU A 156 -5.64 -7.03 7.97
C LEU A 156 -5.11 -7.83 6.77
N ALA A 157 -5.53 -9.09 6.61
CA ALA A 157 -5.20 -9.90 5.45
C ALA A 157 -5.74 -9.27 4.15
N VAL A 158 -7.01 -8.87 4.15
CA VAL A 158 -7.64 -8.22 2.98
C VAL A 158 -6.99 -6.88 2.67
N ALA A 159 -6.77 -6.05 3.70
CA ALA A 159 -6.14 -4.75 3.56
C ALA A 159 -4.71 -4.87 3.00
N SER A 160 -3.87 -5.73 3.58
CA SER A 160 -2.49 -5.92 3.12
C SER A 160 -2.41 -6.45 1.68
N ARG A 161 -3.34 -7.30 1.26
CA ARG A 161 -3.47 -7.73 -0.16
C ARG A 161 -3.79 -6.57 -1.09
N HIS A 162 -4.69 -5.69 -0.67
CA HIS A 162 -5.01 -4.49 -1.44
C HIS A 162 -3.83 -3.52 -1.53
N ALA A 163 -3.08 -3.34 -0.44
CA ALA A 163 -1.88 -2.52 -0.44
C ALA A 163 -0.82 -3.06 -1.42
N LEU A 164 -0.58 -4.38 -1.42
CA LEU A 164 0.31 -5.02 -2.40
C LEU A 164 -0.19 -4.77 -3.84
N THR A 165 -1.49 -4.82 -4.07
CA THR A 165 -2.04 -4.62 -5.42
C THR A 165 -1.79 -3.19 -5.93
N ALA A 166 -1.95 -2.18 -5.06
CA ALA A 166 -1.61 -0.80 -5.42
C ALA A 166 -0.11 -0.61 -5.68
N LEU A 167 0.77 -1.27 -4.90
CA LEU A 167 2.21 -1.30 -5.15
C LEU A 167 2.54 -1.94 -6.51
N LEU A 168 1.93 -3.07 -6.84
CA LEU A 168 2.13 -3.74 -8.13
C LEU A 168 1.67 -2.88 -9.32
N LEU A 169 0.61 -2.08 -9.15
CA LEU A 169 0.21 -1.12 -10.17
C LEU A 169 1.28 -0.04 -10.35
N LEU A 170 1.78 0.55 -9.26
CA LEU A 170 2.83 1.55 -9.31
C LEU A 170 4.11 1.01 -9.96
N ASP A 171 4.54 -0.20 -9.58
CA ASP A 171 5.67 -0.93 -10.18
C ASP A 171 5.50 -1.09 -11.69
N LYS A 172 4.32 -1.54 -12.13
CA LYS A 172 4.01 -1.67 -13.55
C LYS A 172 4.12 -0.33 -14.29
N GLN A 173 3.59 0.75 -13.72
CA GLN A 173 3.65 2.06 -14.38
C GLN A 173 5.09 2.59 -14.49
N LEU A 174 5.88 2.42 -13.43
CA LEU A 174 7.31 2.78 -13.42
C LEU A 174 8.10 2.04 -14.49
N LEU A 175 7.96 0.71 -14.57
CA LEU A 175 8.64 -0.10 -15.57
C LEU A 175 8.17 0.22 -16.99
N SER A 176 6.88 0.50 -17.17
CA SER A 176 6.32 0.86 -18.48
C SER A 176 6.87 2.20 -18.98
N LYS A 177 7.02 3.20 -18.09
CA LYS A 177 7.69 4.48 -18.42
C LYS A 177 9.12 4.25 -18.92
N ILE A 178 9.86 3.35 -18.27
CA ILE A 178 11.25 3.03 -18.65
C ILE A 178 11.30 2.34 -20.00
N ALA A 179 10.52 1.28 -20.19
CA ALA A 179 10.51 0.50 -21.43
C ALA A 179 10.10 1.34 -22.67
N ALA A 180 9.09 2.21 -22.54
CA ALA A 180 8.63 3.06 -23.63
C ALA A 180 9.72 4.01 -24.15
N CYS A 181 10.66 4.43 -23.29
CA CYS A 181 11.75 5.31 -23.68
C CYS A 181 12.94 4.56 -24.31
N GLU A 182 13.13 3.29 -23.98
CA GLU A 182 14.11 2.42 -24.64
C GLU A 182 13.69 2.13 -26.09
N SER A 183 12.40 1.93 -26.35
CA SER A 183 11.86 1.73 -27.71
C SER A 183 11.88 2.98 -28.59
N ALA A 184 11.87 4.18 -28.00
CA ALA A 184 11.92 5.45 -28.74
C ALA A 184 13.37 5.92 -29.04
N ALA A 185 14.37 5.18 -28.58
CA ALA A 185 15.79 5.46 -28.82
C ALA A 185 16.43 4.55 -29.89
N GLN A 186 15.66 3.60 -30.42
CA GLN A 186 16.00 2.75 -31.58
C GLN A 186 15.38 3.33 -32.85
#